data_AF-A0A7R9SQM9-F1
#
_entry.id   AF-A0A7R9SQM9-F1
#
_cell.length_a   1.000
_cell.length_b   1.000
_cell.length_c   1.000
_cell.angle_alpha   90.00
_cell.angle_beta   90.00
_cell.angle_gamma   90.00
#
_symmetry.space_group_name_H-M   'P 1'
#
loop_
_entity.id
_entity.type
_entity.pdbx_description
1 polymer ?
#
loop_
_entity_poly.entity_id
_entity_poly.type
_entity_poly.pdbx_seq_one_letter_code
_entity_poly.pdbx_strand_id
1 'polypeptide(L)'
;TCQFAFKSSPQQGDSAFTMTFRLFVVLMLVFAAVKAAPRYDGYDDGFHGQSAPTSYRFNYAVKDNYYNDFGHDETADEYNHRHGQYYVLLPDDRVQVVTYTADEGGYRAKVQYFPVSYFQQDYPRY
;
A
#
# COMPACT_ATOMS: atom_id res chain seq x y z
N THR A 1 61.34 -33.84 17.03
CA THR A 1 60.61 -32.66 16.52
C THR A 1 59.38 -33.17 15.80
N CYS A 2 58.22 -33.16 16.44
CA CYS A 2 56.94 -33.51 15.82
C CYS A 2 56.02 -32.29 15.89
N GLN A 3 55.69 -31.71 14.73
CA GLN A 3 54.68 -30.68 14.61
C GLN A 3 53.30 -31.34 14.63
N PHE A 4 52.50 -31.06 15.64
CA PHE A 4 51.06 -31.36 15.63
C PHE A 4 50.34 -30.16 14.99
N ALA A 5 49.81 -30.37 13.79
CA ALA A 5 48.94 -29.43 13.11
C ALA A 5 47.51 -29.58 13.67
N PHE A 6 46.99 -28.53 14.33
CA PHE A 6 45.60 -28.47 14.77
C PHE A 6 44.73 -27.97 13.62
N LYS A 7 43.97 -28.88 12.99
CA LYS A 7 42.98 -28.58 11.96
C LYS A 7 41.69 -28.13 12.65
N SER A 8 41.36 -26.84 12.60
CA SER A 8 40.07 -26.33 13.08
C SER A 8 39.00 -26.45 11.99
N SER A 9 37.99 -27.28 12.23
CA SER A 9 36.77 -27.38 11.42
C SER A 9 35.92 -26.10 11.51
N PRO A 10 35.22 -25.69 10.44
CA PRO A 10 34.33 -24.54 10.48
C PRO A 10 33.10 -24.85 11.35
N GLN A 11 32.77 -23.91 12.23
CA GLN A 11 31.63 -23.96 13.13
C GLN A 11 30.33 -23.94 12.32
N GLN A 12 29.60 -25.06 12.37
CA GLN A 12 28.23 -25.21 11.86
C GLN A 12 27.26 -24.95 13.03
N GLY A 13 26.37 -23.97 12.88
CA GLY A 13 25.23 -23.69 13.78
C GLY A 13 25.01 -22.18 13.99
N ASP A 14 23.83 -21.56 13.89
CA ASP A 14 22.49 -21.98 13.49
C ASP A 14 21.73 -20.73 13.03
N SER A 15 21.07 -20.78 11.88
CA SER A 15 20.39 -19.64 11.22
C SER A 15 19.19 -19.07 11.99
N ALA A 16 18.85 -19.62 13.16
CA ALA A 16 17.75 -19.18 14.00
C ALA A 16 18.06 -17.91 14.81
N PHE A 17 19.32 -17.70 15.22
CA PHE A 17 19.71 -16.51 16.00
C PHE A 17 19.77 -15.23 15.13
N THR A 18 20.19 -15.37 13.87
CA THR A 18 20.27 -14.26 12.90
C THR A 18 18.88 -13.82 12.39
N MET A 19 17.93 -14.76 12.26
CA MET A 19 16.60 -14.46 11.73
C MET A 19 15.68 -13.82 12.77
N THR A 20 15.78 -14.21 14.05
CA THR A 20 15.09 -13.54 15.16
C THR A 20 15.65 -12.14 15.43
N PHE A 21 16.98 -11.96 15.39
CA PHE A 21 17.59 -10.62 15.49
C PHE A 21 17.18 -9.70 14.32
N ARG A 22 17.07 -10.24 13.08
CA ARG A 22 16.54 -9.49 11.92
C ARG A 22 15.05 -9.16 12.06
N LEU A 23 14.23 -10.03 12.64
CA LEU A 23 12.82 -9.76 12.92
C LEU A 23 12.67 -8.66 13.99
N PHE A 24 13.50 -8.66 15.04
CA PHE A 24 13.50 -7.64 16.09
C PHE A 24 14.03 -6.27 15.60
N VAL A 25 15.06 -6.24 14.75
CA VAL A 25 15.56 -4.98 14.14
C VAL A 25 14.52 -4.37 13.20
N VAL A 26 13.82 -5.19 12.39
CA VAL A 26 12.73 -4.70 11.54
C VAL A 26 11.54 -4.21 12.38
N LEU A 27 11.19 -4.89 13.47
CA LEU A 27 10.11 -4.47 14.37
C LEU A 27 10.45 -3.18 15.16
N MET A 28 11.71 -2.99 15.56
CA MET A 28 12.21 -1.73 16.14
C MET A 28 12.23 -0.57 15.14
N LEU A 29 12.56 -0.83 13.86
CA LEU A 29 12.47 0.20 12.81
C LEU A 29 11.02 0.60 12.50
N VAL A 30 10.05 -0.31 12.67
CA VAL A 30 8.61 0.02 12.56
C VAL A 30 8.10 0.84 13.75
N PHE A 31 8.69 0.68 14.95
CA PHE A 31 8.31 1.44 16.15
C PHE A 31 9.05 2.77 16.37
N ALA A 32 10.10 3.07 15.60
CA ALA A 32 10.87 4.31 15.71
C ALA A 32 10.26 5.52 14.96
N ALA A 33 9.02 5.42 14.47
CA ALA A 33 8.31 6.54 13.83
C ALA A 33 7.19 7.14 14.68
N VAL A 34 7.01 6.70 15.93
CA VAL A 34 6.15 7.41 16.89
C VAL A 34 7.05 8.23 17.78
N LYS A 35 7.38 9.47 17.36
CA LYS A 35 7.65 10.68 18.18
C LYS A 35 8.43 11.74 17.37
N ALA A 36 7.74 12.33 16.41
CA ALA A 36 7.84 13.74 16.05
C ALA A 36 6.84 13.95 14.92
N ALA A 37 5.56 14.16 15.27
CA ALA A 37 4.67 14.77 14.29
C ALA A 37 5.27 16.14 13.98
N PRO A 38 5.52 16.49 12.70
CA PRO A 38 5.86 17.87 12.37
C PRO A 38 4.72 18.73 12.93
N ARG A 39 5.07 19.73 13.74
CA ARG A 39 4.16 20.84 13.98
C ARG A 39 4.10 21.57 12.64
N TYR A 40 3.05 21.31 11.89
CA TYR A 40 2.65 22.21 10.81
C TYR A 40 2.27 23.52 11.50
N ASP A 41 3.18 24.50 11.50
CA ASP A 41 2.79 25.88 11.67
C ASP A 41 1.98 26.21 10.42
N GLY A 42 0.66 26.06 10.56
CA GLY A 42 -0.30 26.40 9.53
C GLY A 42 -0.13 27.88 9.20
N TYR A 43 0.25 28.17 7.97
CA TYR A 43 0.18 29.52 7.45
C TYR A 43 -1.32 29.86 7.40
N ASP A 44 -1.77 30.74 8.29
CA ASP A 44 -3.12 31.28 8.30
C ASP A 44 -3.23 32.24 7.11
N ASP A 45 -3.66 31.68 5.96
CA ASP A 45 -4.15 32.50 4.87
C ASP A 45 -5.59 32.90 5.21
N GLY A 46 -5.79 34.19 5.44
CA GLY A 46 -7.06 34.78 5.89
C GLY A 46 -8.18 34.75 4.84
N PHE A 47 -8.49 33.57 4.30
CA PHE A 47 -9.68 33.27 3.52
C PHE A 47 -10.50 32.21 4.26
N HIS A 48 -11.04 32.55 5.43
CA HIS A 48 -12.17 31.84 6.02
C HIS A 48 -13.47 32.14 5.24
N GLY A 49 -13.47 31.81 3.95
CA GLY A 49 -14.69 31.30 3.34
C GLY A 49 -14.77 29.85 3.78
N GLN A 50 -15.74 29.53 4.64
CA GLN A 50 -16.11 28.16 4.90
C GLN A 50 -16.66 27.58 3.60
N SER A 51 -15.78 27.21 2.68
CA SER A 51 -16.15 26.58 1.42
C SER A 51 -16.75 25.24 1.79
N ALA A 52 -18.08 25.15 1.65
CA ALA A 52 -18.77 23.88 1.77
C ALA A 52 -18.09 22.86 0.84
N PRO A 53 -18.01 21.58 1.24
CA PRO A 53 -17.44 20.55 0.39
C PRO A 53 -18.15 20.59 -0.97
N THR A 54 -17.37 20.69 -2.05
CA THR A 54 -17.92 20.65 -3.40
C THR A 54 -17.83 19.23 -3.92
N SER A 55 -18.90 18.74 -4.54
CA SER A 55 -18.91 17.41 -5.15
C SER A 55 -17.90 17.32 -6.30
N TYR A 56 -17.28 16.16 -6.45
CA TYR A 56 -16.37 15.86 -7.56
C TYR A 56 -16.42 14.39 -7.93
N ARG A 57 -15.94 14.09 -9.14
CA ARG A 57 -15.63 12.73 -9.57
C ARG A 57 -14.39 12.76 -10.43
N PHE A 58 -13.50 11.80 -10.23
CA PHE A 58 -12.35 11.61 -11.09
C PHE A 58 -12.07 10.11 -11.26
N ASN A 59 -11.42 9.79 -12.37
CA ASN A 59 -10.95 8.45 -12.64
C ASN A 59 -9.70 8.46 -13.51
N TYR A 60 -8.88 7.43 -13.36
CA TYR A 60 -7.75 7.15 -14.25
C TYR A 60 -7.52 5.65 -14.37
N ALA A 61 -6.91 5.24 -15.48
CA ALA A 61 -6.50 3.87 -15.73
C ALA A 61 -5.20 3.86 -16.51
N VAL A 62 -4.29 2.98 -16.13
CA VAL A 62 -3.03 2.70 -16.80
C VAL A 62 -3.08 1.26 -17.28
N LYS A 63 -2.77 1.05 -18.56
CA LYS A 63 -2.70 -0.28 -19.17
C LYS A 63 -1.49 -0.36 -20.09
N ASP A 64 -0.55 -1.22 -19.74
CA ASP A 64 0.66 -1.52 -20.52
C ASP A 64 0.76 -3.02 -20.82
N ASN A 65 1.54 -3.36 -21.85
CA ASN A 65 1.81 -4.72 -22.32
C ASN A 65 2.75 -5.51 -21.38
N TYR A 66 3.41 -4.86 -20.42
CA TYR A 66 4.44 -5.42 -19.53
C TYR A 66 4.02 -5.47 -18.05
N TYR A 67 2.76 -5.76 -17.73
CA TYR A 67 2.25 -6.00 -16.36
C TYR A 67 1.84 -4.78 -15.52
N ASN A 68 1.88 -3.56 -16.07
CA ASN A 68 1.35 -2.38 -15.39
C ASN A 68 -0.11 -2.16 -15.81
N ASP A 69 -1.04 -2.79 -15.11
CA ASP A 69 -2.48 -2.56 -15.26
C ASP A 69 -3.11 -2.21 -13.90
N PHE A 70 -3.53 -0.95 -13.75
CA PHE A 70 -4.13 -0.44 -12.52
C PHE A 70 -4.96 0.81 -12.80
N GLY A 71 -5.85 1.14 -11.87
CA GLY A 71 -6.69 2.32 -12.01
C GLY A 71 -7.46 2.65 -10.75
N HIS A 72 -8.13 3.79 -10.81
CA HIS A 72 -8.85 4.37 -9.70
C HIS A 72 -10.07 5.13 -10.20
N ASP A 73 -11.18 5.03 -9.48
CA ASP A 73 -12.37 5.86 -9.63
C ASP A 73 -12.80 6.30 -8.23
N GLU A 74 -13.03 7.59 -8.04
CA GLU A 74 -13.55 8.13 -6.79
C GLU A 74 -14.59 9.21 -7.09
N THR A 75 -15.64 9.22 -6.26
CA THR A 75 -16.64 10.28 -6.21
C THR A 75 -16.72 10.83 -4.78
N ALA A 76 -16.88 12.14 -4.67
CA ALA A 76 -17.19 12.83 -3.42
C ALA A 76 -18.50 13.62 -3.54
N ASP A 77 -19.28 13.61 -2.47
CA ASP A 77 -20.51 14.41 -2.35
C ASP A 77 -20.27 15.76 -1.67
N GLU A 78 -21.34 16.55 -1.57
CA GLU A 78 -21.33 17.88 -0.92
C GLU A 78 -21.17 17.81 0.61
N TYR A 79 -21.23 16.60 1.18
CA TYR A 79 -21.05 16.33 2.60
C TYR A 79 -19.65 15.80 2.93
N ASN A 80 -18.72 15.85 1.96
CA ASN A 80 -17.35 15.33 2.07
C ASN A 80 -17.28 13.80 2.26
N HIS A 81 -18.34 13.07 1.93
CA HIS A 81 -18.30 11.61 1.86
C HIS A 81 -17.66 11.20 0.53
N ARG A 82 -16.69 10.28 0.61
CA ARG A 82 -16.00 9.73 -0.55
C ARG A 82 -16.29 8.26 -0.69
N HIS A 83 -16.50 7.80 -1.91
CA HIS A 83 -16.52 6.39 -2.22
C HIS A 83 -15.80 6.16 -3.54
N GLY A 84 -15.12 5.03 -3.63
CA GLY A 84 -14.31 4.75 -4.78
C GLY A 84 -13.81 3.33 -4.83
N GLN A 85 -13.08 3.05 -5.89
CA GLN A 85 -12.46 1.77 -6.16
C GLN A 85 -11.05 1.97 -6.71
N TYR A 86 -10.11 1.16 -6.21
CA TYR A 86 -8.80 0.97 -6.80
C TYR A 86 -8.67 -0.46 -7.32
N TYR A 87 -8.00 -0.66 -8.44
CA TYR A 87 -7.66 -2.00 -8.92
C TYR A 87 -6.20 -2.09 -9.37
N VAL A 88 -5.63 -3.29 -9.24
CA VAL A 88 -4.27 -3.60 -9.72
C VAL A 88 -4.20 -5.05 -10.18
N LEU A 89 -3.57 -5.27 -11.34
CA LEU A 89 -3.19 -6.60 -11.81
C LEU A 89 -1.96 -7.07 -11.06
N LEU A 90 -2.06 -8.25 -10.45
CA LEU A 90 -0.99 -8.91 -9.73
C LEU A 90 -0.20 -9.83 -10.67
N PRO A 91 1.07 -10.16 -10.34
CA PRO A 91 1.90 -11.06 -11.14
C PRO A 91 1.38 -12.50 -11.26
N ASP A 92 0.35 -12.86 -10.49
CA ASP A 92 -0.28 -14.18 -10.47
C ASP A 92 -1.58 -14.23 -11.31
N ASP A 93 -1.76 -13.28 -12.23
CA ASP A 93 -2.94 -13.10 -13.09
C ASP A 93 -4.27 -12.89 -12.34
N ARG A 94 -4.19 -12.42 -11.09
CA ARG A 94 -5.36 -11.94 -10.34
C ARG A 94 -5.41 -10.42 -10.35
N VAL A 95 -6.62 -9.88 -10.36
CA VAL A 95 -6.88 -8.46 -10.11
C VAL A 95 -7.31 -8.31 -8.67
N GLN A 96 -6.55 -7.52 -7.92
CA GLN A 96 -6.96 -7.05 -6.61
C GLN A 96 -7.85 -5.81 -6.79
N VAL A 97 -9.02 -5.83 -6.18
CA VAL A 97 -9.99 -4.74 -6.20
C VAL A 97 -10.24 -4.28 -4.78
N VAL A 98 -10.00 -3.00 -4.51
CA VAL A 98 -10.26 -2.36 -3.22
C VAL A 98 -11.42 -1.39 -3.41
N THR A 99 -12.57 -1.67 -2.81
CA THR A 99 -13.72 -0.76 -2.79
C THR A 99 -13.80 -0.12 -1.42
N TYR A 100 -13.95 1.20 -1.33
CA TYR A 100 -13.93 1.92 -0.07
C TYR A 100 -15.02 2.98 0.05
N THR A 101 -15.30 3.33 1.30
CA THR A 101 -16.16 4.44 1.70
C THR A 101 -15.46 5.18 2.84
N ALA A 102 -15.41 6.50 2.73
CA ALA A 102 -14.94 7.40 3.76
C ALA A 102 -16.06 8.41 4.06
N ASP A 103 -16.67 8.28 5.23
CA ASP A 103 -17.77 9.13 5.68
C ASP A 103 -17.64 9.42 7.19
N GLU A 104 -18.70 9.92 7.81
CA GLU A 104 -18.77 10.16 9.27
C GLU A 104 -18.45 8.92 10.11
N GLY A 105 -18.71 7.72 9.58
CA GLY A 105 -18.38 6.44 10.21
C GLY A 105 -16.92 6.02 10.02
N GLY A 106 -16.07 6.88 9.47
CA GLY A 106 -14.66 6.62 9.18
C GLY A 106 -14.41 5.90 7.86
N TYR A 107 -13.16 5.48 7.65
CA TYR A 107 -12.73 4.78 6.44
C TYR A 107 -12.99 3.27 6.55
N ARG A 108 -13.71 2.71 5.58
CA ARG A 108 -14.03 1.27 5.49
C ARG A 108 -13.75 0.78 4.08
N ALA A 109 -12.98 -0.30 3.95
CA ALA A 109 -12.61 -0.87 2.66
C ALA A 109 -12.84 -2.39 2.62
N LYS A 110 -13.22 -2.88 1.44
CA LYS A 110 -13.34 -4.30 1.11
C LYS A 110 -12.34 -4.62 0.02
N VAL A 111 -11.50 -5.62 0.26
CA VAL A 111 -10.53 -6.14 -0.72
C VAL A 111 -11.06 -7.44 -1.29
N GLN A 112 -11.05 -7.56 -2.61
CA GLN A 112 -11.47 -8.75 -3.35
C GLN A 112 -10.41 -9.10 -4.39
N TYR A 113 -10.33 -10.38 -4.73
CA TYR A 113 -9.42 -10.88 -5.75
C TYR A 113 -10.23 -11.64 -6.78
N PHE A 114 -10.02 -11.32 -8.05
CA PHE A 114 -10.67 -11.97 -9.17
C PHE A 114 -9.61 -12.44 -10.16
N PRO A 115 -9.81 -13.53 -10.90
CA PRO A 115 -8.95 -13.81 -12.05
C PRO A 115 -9.12 -12.73 -13.12
N VAL A 116 -8.03 -12.45 -13.85
CA VAL A 116 -7.99 -11.42 -14.91
C VAL A 116 -9.03 -11.62 -16.02
N SER A 117 -9.49 -12.86 -16.23
CA SER A 117 -10.51 -13.19 -17.23
C SER A 117 -11.84 -12.43 -17.05
N TYR A 118 -12.22 -12.08 -15.80
CA TYR A 118 -13.41 -11.26 -15.55
C TYR A 118 -13.24 -9.82 -16.05
N PHE A 119 -12.03 -9.28 -16.01
CA PHE A 119 -11.75 -7.90 -16.41
C PHE A 119 -11.52 -7.74 -17.91
N GLN A 120 -11.16 -8.81 -18.62
CA GLN A 120 -10.98 -8.78 -20.07
C GLN A 120 -12.30 -8.69 -20.86
N GLN A 121 -13.45 -8.95 -20.22
CA GLN A 121 -14.75 -8.98 -20.90
C GLN A 121 -15.33 -7.58 -21.18
N ASP A 122 -14.94 -6.56 -20.41
CA ASP A 122 -15.54 -5.22 -20.43
C ASP A 122 -14.77 -4.16 -21.24
N TYR A 123 -13.68 -4.52 -21.93
CA TYR A 123 -12.91 -3.56 -22.74
C TYR A 123 -13.17 -3.74 -24.24
N PRO A 124 -13.68 -2.73 -24.96
CA PRO A 124 -13.71 -2.77 -26.43
C PRO A 124 -12.28 -2.86 -26.98
N ARG A 125 -12.06 -3.89 -27.81
CA ARG A 125 -10.87 -4.01 -28.66
C ARG A 125 -10.93 -2.90 -29.70
N TYR A 126 -10.14 -1.84 -29.52
CA TYR A 126 -9.81 -0.92 -30.61
C TYR A 126 -8.63 -1.47 -31.40
#